data_AF-A0A0N4UUI3-F1
#
_entry.id   AF-A0A0N4UUI3-F1
#
_cell.length_a   1.000
_cell.length_b   1.000
_cell.length_c   1.000
_cell.angle_alpha   90.00
_cell.angle_beta   90.00
_cell.angle_gamma   90.00
#
_symmetry.space_group_name_H-M   'P 1'
#
loop_
_entity.id
_entity.type
_entity.pdbx_description
1 polymer ?
#
loop_
_entity_poly.entity_id
_entity_poly.type
_entity_poly.pdbx_seq_one_letter_code
_entity_poly.pdbx_strand_id
1 'polypeptide(L)'
;MAECDIARALLSAVELTRIVHVHAIFGPSCILSARAVGIFGGSLDLPIILWGMTTSIEFKDDSRYPTTVSAVGNSEHLAIAMNYVVEEYGWTNLATIFGDDELAKCLTLLTDMEVSC
;
A
#
# COMPACT_ATOMS: atom_id res chain seq x y z
N MET A 1 -2.52 -14.45 8.73
CA MET A 1 -2.51 -13.42 7.68
C MET A 1 -3.81 -12.66 7.83
N ALA A 2 -3.79 -11.35 8.10
CA ALA A 2 -5.02 -10.60 8.29
C ALA A 2 -5.85 -10.72 7.00
N GLU A 3 -7.06 -11.28 7.11
CA GLU A 3 -8.09 -11.10 6.08
C GLU A 3 -8.17 -9.60 5.79
N CYS A 4 -8.29 -9.22 4.52
CA CYS A 4 -8.31 -7.82 4.10
C CYS A 4 -9.66 -7.16 4.47
N ASP A 5 -9.97 -7.19 5.76
CA ASP A 5 -11.19 -6.69 6.37
C ASP A 5 -10.92 -5.28 6.90
N ILE A 6 -11.54 -4.32 6.23
CA ILE A 6 -11.41 -2.90 6.53
C ILE A 6 -12.03 -2.59 7.90
N ALA A 7 -13.18 -3.18 8.21
CA ALA A 7 -13.91 -2.91 9.45
C ALA A 7 -13.10 -3.40 10.66
N ARG A 8 -12.56 -4.62 10.57
CA ARG A 8 -11.72 -5.17 11.65
C ARG A 8 -10.43 -4.38 11.83
N ALA A 9 -9.80 -3.94 10.74
CA ALA A 9 -8.59 -3.12 10.81
C ALA A 9 -8.84 -1.76 11.48
N LEU A 10 -9.92 -1.06 11.11
CA LEU A 10 -10.29 0.21 11.73
C LEU A 10 -10.69 0.05 13.19
N LEU A 11 -11.49 -0.96 13.54
CA LEU A 11 -11.85 -1.25 14.93
C LEU A 11 -10.60 -1.49 15.79
N SER A 12 -9.63 -2.26 15.26
CA SER A 12 -8.36 -2.50 15.93
C SER A 12 -7.54 -1.20 16.08
N ALA A 13 -7.52 -0.34 15.06
CA ALA A 13 -6.85 0.95 15.15
C ALA A 13 -7.49 1.88 16.20
N VAL A 14 -8.83 1.87 16.30
CA VAL A 14 -9.57 2.62 17.34
C VAL A 14 -9.26 2.07 18.73
N GLU A 15 -9.25 0.75 18.91
CA GLU A 15 -8.88 0.12 20.18
C GLU A 15 -7.44 0.46 20.59
N LEU A 16 -6.48 0.33 19.67
CA LEU A 16 -5.08 0.64 19.93
C LEU A 16 -4.88 2.12 20.31
N THR A 17 -5.63 3.02 19.68
CA THR A 17 -5.51 4.46 19.97
C THR A 17 -6.26 4.90 21.21
N ARG A 18 -7.50 4.43 21.43
CA ARG A 18 -8.38 4.90 22.50
C ARG A 18 -8.27 4.12 23.80
N ILE A 19 -7.86 2.85 23.74
CA ILE A 19 -7.78 1.97 24.91
C ILE A 19 -6.32 1.72 25.27
N VAL A 20 -5.51 1.27 24.30
CA VAL A 20 -4.09 0.93 24.55
C VAL A 20 -3.18 2.17 24.58
N HIS A 21 -3.60 3.27 23.95
CA HIS A 21 -2.84 4.52 23.86
C HIS A 21 -1.46 4.35 23.20
N VAL A 22 -1.43 3.70 22.03
CA VAL A 22 -0.19 3.56 21.26
C VAL A 22 0.27 4.89 20.65
N HIS A 23 1.58 5.03 20.48
CA HIS A 23 2.19 6.21 19.83
C HIS A 23 2.38 6.04 18.32
N ALA A 24 2.27 4.81 17.80
CA ALA A 24 2.38 4.48 16.39
C ALA A 24 1.72 3.12 16.13
N ILE A 25 1.29 2.89 14.89
CA ILE A 25 0.75 1.61 14.45
C ILE A 25 1.65 1.04 13.35
N PHE A 26 2.15 -0.18 13.56
CA PHE A 26 2.83 -0.97 12.53
C PHE A 26 1.81 -1.89 11.87
N GLY A 27 1.47 -1.62 10.62
CA GLY A 27 0.30 -2.18 9.97
C GLY A 27 -0.61 -1.14 9.38
N PRO A 28 -1.59 -1.59 8.60
CA PRO A 28 -1.92 -2.98 8.28
C PRO A 28 -1.10 -3.54 7.09
N SER A 29 -1.22 -4.85 6.83
CA SER A 29 -0.45 -5.56 5.80
C SER A 29 -1.18 -5.77 4.47
N CYS A 30 -2.45 -5.32 4.37
CA CYS A 30 -3.23 -5.34 3.15
C CYS A 30 -3.51 -3.90 2.70
N ILE A 31 -3.44 -3.66 1.39
CA ILE A 31 -3.65 -2.34 0.81
C ILE A 31 -5.01 -1.70 1.14
N LEU A 32 -6.12 -2.45 1.11
CA LEU A 32 -7.44 -1.87 1.39
C LEU A 32 -7.56 -1.41 2.85
N SER A 33 -7.07 -2.21 3.78
CA SER A 33 -6.98 -1.83 5.18
C SER A 33 -6.02 -0.66 5.36
N ALA A 34 -4.91 -0.63 4.63
CA ALA A 34 -3.89 0.43 4.71
C ALA A 34 -4.44 1.78 4.26
N ARG A 35 -5.26 1.81 3.21
CA ARG A 35 -5.99 3.00 2.79
C ARG A 35 -6.83 3.57 3.93
N ALA A 36 -7.64 2.72 4.57
CA ALA A 36 -8.55 3.15 5.61
C ALA A 36 -7.82 3.59 6.88
N VAL A 37 -6.86 2.80 7.35
CA VAL A 37 -6.09 3.09 8.57
C VAL A 37 -5.14 4.27 8.36
N GLY A 38 -4.57 4.46 7.17
CA GLY A 38 -3.71 5.60 6.85
C GLY A 38 -4.47 6.93 6.92
N ILE A 39 -5.68 7.00 6.38
CA ILE A 39 -6.56 8.18 6.48
C ILE A 39 -6.93 8.44 7.95
N PHE A 40 -7.29 7.38 8.68
CA PHE A 40 -7.59 7.47 10.11
C PHE A 40 -6.38 8.00 10.92
N GLY A 41 -5.18 7.50 10.65
CA GLY A 41 -3.95 7.94 11.30
C GLY A 41 -3.66 9.42 11.04
N GLY A 42 -3.85 9.88 9.81
CA GLY A 42 -3.68 11.29 9.46
C GLY A 42 -4.62 12.21 10.24
N SER A 43 -5.87 11.78 10.50
CA SER A 43 -6.83 12.57 11.29
C SER A 43 -6.48 12.71 12.78
N LEU A 44 -5.60 11.86 13.29
CA LEU A 44 -5.20 11.81 14.70
C LEU A 44 -3.73 12.18 14.92
N ASP A 45 -3.03 12.63 13.88
CA ASP A 45 -1.57 12.84 13.87
C ASP A 45 -0.80 11.62 14.40
N LEU A 46 -1.29 10.42 14.06
CA LEU A 46 -0.73 9.15 14.49
C LEU A 46 0.13 8.55 13.38
N PRO A 47 1.42 8.27 13.64
CA PRO A 47 2.28 7.57 12.68
C PRO A 47 1.75 6.17 12.34
N ILE A 48 1.54 5.93 11.05
CA ILE A 48 1.17 4.62 10.49
C ILE A 48 2.32 4.10 9.63
N ILE A 49 2.86 2.94 10.01
CA ILE A 49 4.00 2.33 9.31
C ILE A 49 3.48 1.08 8.60
N LEU A 50 3.28 1.20 7.28
CA LEU A 50 2.82 0.10 6.44
C LEU A 50 3.92 -0.94 6.26
N TRP A 51 3.51 -2.20 6.18
CA TRP A 51 4.38 -3.34 5.93
C TRP A 51 3.66 -4.37 5.04
N GLY A 52 4.38 -5.37 4.53
CA GLY A 52 3.78 -6.43 3.71
C GLY A 52 3.31 -5.94 2.33
N MET A 53 2.20 -6.49 1.82
CA MET A 53 1.68 -6.19 0.47
C MET A 53 0.85 -4.90 0.45
N THR A 54 1.50 -3.79 0.76
CA THR A 54 0.94 -2.42 0.72
C THR A 54 1.54 -1.59 -0.42
N THR A 55 2.14 -2.26 -1.41
CA THR A 55 2.77 -1.66 -2.58
C THR A 55 1.75 -0.92 -3.44
N SER A 56 1.65 0.40 -3.26
CA SER A 56 0.94 1.29 -4.17
C SER A 56 1.52 2.71 -4.17
N ILE A 57 1.42 3.37 -5.31
CA ILE A 57 1.90 4.74 -5.53
C ILE A 57 1.06 5.77 -4.77
N GLU A 58 -0.19 5.43 -4.43
CA GLU A 58 -1.11 6.37 -3.77
C GLU A 58 -0.63 6.81 -2.38
N PHE A 59 0.17 5.99 -1.70
CA PHE A 59 0.71 6.32 -0.37
C PHE A 59 1.82 7.38 -0.42
N LYS A 60 2.20 7.85 -1.62
CA LYS A 60 3.08 9.01 -1.83
C LYS A 60 2.32 10.34 -1.76
N ASP A 61 0.99 10.32 -1.77
CA ASP A 61 0.18 11.52 -1.65
C ASP A 61 0.12 11.99 -0.19
N ASP A 62 1.08 12.83 0.19
CA ASP A 62 1.19 13.42 1.53
C ASP A 62 -0.06 14.24 1.93
N SER A 63 -0.85 14.73 0.96
CA SER A 63 -2.09 15.45 1.25
C SER A 63 -3.18 14.51 1.77
N ARG A 64 -3.16 13.25 1.33
CA ARG A 64 -4.12 12.21 1.70
C ARG A 64 -3.61 11.33 2.85
N TYR A 65 -2.30 11.15 2.95
CA TYR A 65 -1.64 10.24 3.89
C TYR A 65 -0.51 10.89 4.69
N PRO A 66 -0.75 12.02 5.39
CA PRO A 66 0.31 12.87 5.96
C PRO A 66 1.18 12.21 7.03
N THR A 67 0.68 11.16 7.68
CA THR A 67 1.40 10.43 8.75
C THR A 67 1.68 8.96 8.39
N THR A 68 1.46 8.58 7.14
CA THR A 68 1.66 7.19 6.69
C THR A 68 2.98 7.07 5.96
N VAL A 69 3.78 6.10 6.39
CA VAL A 69 5.04 5.74 5.72
C VAL A 69 5.05 4.26 5.42
N SER A 70 5.64 3.87 4.30
CA SER A 70 5.79 2.47 3.94
C SER A 70 7.21 1.98 4.28
N ALA A 71 7.30 0.86 5.02
CA ALA A 71 8.56 0.16 5.25
C ALA A 71 8.99 -0.69 4.03
N VAL A 72 8.14 -0.80 3.01
CA VAL A 72 8.38 -1.53 1.76
C VAL A 72 8.35 -0.60 0.55
N GLY A 73 9.02 -0.99 -0.54
CA GLY A 73 8.95 -0.27 -1.80
C GLY A 73 7.53 -0.19 -2.35
N ASN A 74 7.18 0.96 -2.94
CA ASN A 74 5.92 1.16 -3.66
C ASN A 74 6.03 0.68 -5.13
N SER A 75 4.93 0.77 -5.87
CA SER A 75 4.85 0.37 -7.28
C SER A 75 5.72 1.20 -8.22
N GLU A 76 6.00 2.46 -7.90
CA GLU A 76 6.95 3.32 -8.65
C GLU A 76 8.38 2.73 -8.60
N HIS A 77 8.83 2.24 -7.44
CA HIS A 77 10.12 1.57 -7.33
C HIS A 77 10.18 0.30 -8.18
N LEU A 78 9.07 -0.46 -8.26
CA LEU A 78 8.98 -1.64 -9.10
C LEU A 78 9.05 -1.28 -10.59
N ALA A 79 8.33 -0.24 -11.02
CA ALA A 79 8.33 0.23 -12.40
C ALA A 79 9.74 0.67 -12.83
N ILE A 80 10.45 1.43 -11.98
CA ILE A 80 11.84 1.82 -12.23
C ILE A 80 12.74 0.58 -12.37
N ALA A 81 12.62 -0.38 -11.45
CA ALA A 81 13.42 -1.61 -11.51
C ALA A 81 13.12 -2.44 -12.78
N MET A 82 11.86 -2.52 -13.21
CA MET A 82 11.46 -3.18 -14.44
C MET A 82 12.04 -2.48 -15.67
N ASN A 83 11.99 -1.16 -15.73
CA ASN A 83 12.58 -0.39 -16.83
C ASN A 83 14.08 -0.67 -17.00
N TYR A 84 14.83 -0.73 -15.90
CA TYR A 84 16.25 -1.10 -15.96
C TYR A 84 16.47 -2.50 -16.56
N VAL A 85 15.62 -3.48 -16.23
CA VAL A 85 15.73 -4.83 -16.81
C VAL A 85 15.40 -4.82 -18.30
N VAL A 86 14.34 -4.10 -18.70
CA VAL A 86 13.93 -3.97 -20.10
C VAL A 86 15.05 -3.34 -20.95
N GLU A 87 15.67 -2.28 -20.43
CA GLU A 87 16.80 -1.60 -21.08
C GLU A 87 18.04 -2.49 -21.17
N GLU A 88 18.43 -3.16 -20.08
CA GLU A 88 19.61 -4.02 -20.03
C GLU A 88 19.55 -5.17 -21.03
N TYR A 89 18.37 -5.77 -21.21
CA TYR A 89 18.18 -6.90 -22.12
C TYR A 89 17.63 -6.51 -23.51
N GLY A 90 17.42 -5.21 -23.77
CA GLY A 90 16.90 -4.71 -25.04
C GLY A 90 15.52 -5.27 -25.42
N TRP A 91 14.64 -5.49 -24.43
CA TRP A 91 13.30 -6.01 -24.68
C TRP A 91 12.40 -4.93 -25.30
N THR A 92 11.68 -5.28 -26.36
CA THR A 92 10.80 -4.34 -27.09
C THR A 92 9.32 -4.69 -26.99
N ASN A 93 8.99 -5.94 -26.65
CA ASN A 93 7.63 -6.44 -26.55
C ASN A 93 7.42 -7.03 -25.15
N LEU A 94 6.52 -6.42 -24.39
CA LEU A 94 6.14 -6.88 -23.05
C LEU A 94 4.70 -7.34 -23.06
N ALA A 95 4.41 -8.40 -22.30
CA ALA A 95 3.07 -8.89 -22.07
C ALA A 95 2.89 -9.12 -20.57
N THR A 96 1.75 -8.68 -20.04
CA THR A 96 1.44 -8.76 -18.62
C THR A 96 0.30 -9.73 -18.36
N ILE A 97 0.43 -10.57 -17.35
CA ILE A 97 -0.59 -11.55 -16.94
C ILE A 97 -0.96 -11.25 -15.50
N PHE A 98 -2.27 -11.17 -15.22
CA PHE A 98 -2.78 -10.92 -13.87
C PHE A 98 -3.77 -12.00 -13.47
N GLY A 99 -3.71 -12.38 -12.20
CA GLY A 99 -4.73 -13.22 -11.58
C GLY A 99 -5.95 -12.37 -11.23
N ASP A 100 -7.13 -12.88 -11.56
CA ASP A 100 -8.39 -12.34 -11.05
C ASP A 100 -8.50 -12.75 -9.57
N ASP A 101 -8.61 -11.75 -8.68
CA ASP A 101 -8.79 -11.94 -7.23
C ASP A 101 -10.05 -11.17 -6.85
N GLU A 102 -10.95 -11.79 -6.08
CA GLU A 102 -12.20 -11.17 -5.62
C GLU A 102 -11.96 -9.86 -4.87
N LEU A 103 -10.77 -9.70 -4.29
CA LEU A 103 -10.36 -8.52 -3.54
C LEU A 103 -9.54 -7.52 -4.36
N ALA A 104 -9.37 -7.75 -5.67
CA ALA A 104 -8.64 -6.89 -6.60
C ALA A 104 -7.25 -6.48 -6.08
N LYS A 105 -6.58 -7.31 -5.26
CA LYS A 105 -5.30 -6.97 -4.63
C LYS A 105 -4.21 -6.72 -5.66
N CYS A 106 -4.20 -7.54 -6.71
CA CYS A 106 -3.27 -7.42 -7.83
C CYS A 106 -3.64 -6.28 -8.78
N LEU A 107 -4.91 -5.86 -8.80
CA LEU A 107 -5.39 -4.79 -9.68
C LEU A 107 -4.70 -3.46 -9.38
N THR A 108 -4.46 -3.14 -8.11
CA THR A 108 -3.79 -1.88 -7.76
C THR A 108 -2.37 -1.83 -8.32
N LEU A 109 -1.64 -2.95 -8.24
CA LEU A 109 -0.29 -3.00 -8.81
C LEU A 109 -0.33 -2.87 -10.35
N LEU A 110 -1.29 -3.53 -11.00
CA LEU A 110 -1.49 -3.40 -12.45
C LEU A 110 -1.76 -1.95 -12.84
N THR A 111 -2.76 -1.31 -12.21
CA THR A 111 -3.12 0.08 -12.53
C THR A 111 -1.96 1.03 -12.29
N ASP A 112 -1.18 0.80 -11.22
CA ASP A 112 -0.02 1.63 -10.93
C ASP A 112 1.09 1.44 -11.97
N MET A 113 1.28 0.23 -12.50
CA MET A 113 2.26 -0.02 -13.58
C MET A 113 1.80 0.60 -14.91
N GLU A 114 0.51 0.57 -15.25
CA GLU A 114 -0.02 1.17 -16.48
C GLU A 114 0.18 2.68 -16.54
N VAL A 115 0.13 3.37 -15.40
CA VAL A 115 0.34 4.83 -15.33
C VAL A 115 1.82 5.23 -15.16
N SER A 116 2.70 4.28 -14.87
CA SER A 116 4.12 4.53 -14.59
C SER A 116 5.07 4.17 -15.75
N CYS A 117 4.54 3.58 -16.83
CA CYS A 117 5.27 3.26 -18.06
C CYS A 117 5.15 4.37 -19.11
#